data_AF-A0A5D2NZ41-F1
#
_entry.id   AF-A0A5D2NZ41-F1
#
_cell.length_a   1.000
_cell.length_b   1.000
_cell.length_c   1.000
_cell.angle_alpha   90.00
_cell.angle_beta   90.00
_cell.angle_gamma   90.00
#
_symmetry.space_group_name_H-M   'P 1'
#
loop_
_entity.id
_entity.type
_entity.pdbx_description
1 polymer ?
#
loop_
_entity_poly.entity_id
_entity_poly.type
_entity_poly.pdbx_seq_one_letter_code
_entity_poly.pdbx_strand_id
1 'polypeptide(L)'
;MDLHGILKEAFTSLSVNTIKTGLIWLLRVAWIAGTLPILIASLPFPILNSFRALLLSFAKRGKIMPSSSHRFTVPHSFFLHFYLLAVVWTTSLLTCTWYFAYKVAPLGTESLSYPFAASHLTGGSHVFSIHKSRFTSAKDRFNVWKSVFLLLLMEAHVLRRLYETFNVFNYSSSARMHIFGYLTGIYFYTAAPLSLCTFCVLEAFNFAADQVAEFKVEGQELVSITGFDLWGYVKPITRLGWCQWAGAAIFAWGWFHQYCCHAILGSLRERGDRTADYVIPHGDWFEIVSSPHYLAEMIIYAGLLVASGGTDFTIWLLLGFVVANLSFAAAETHQWYLRKFEDYPHNRGMEGELSSCCSCEEAAKTHRYTDILVL
;
A
#
# COMPACT_ATOMS: atom_id res chain seq x y z
N MET A 1 13.85 43.12 2.12
CA MET A 1 14.22 41.70 2.14
C MET A 1 15.72 41.62 1.90
N ASP A 2 16.49 41.15 2.87
CA ASP A 2 17.95 41.10 2.78
C ASP A 2 18.41 39.98 1.84
N LEU A 3 19.44 40.27 1.04
CA LEU A 3 20.09 39.33 0.11
C LEU A 3 20.53 38.03 0.80
N HIS A 4 20.91 38.13 2.09
CA HIS A 4 21.27 37.00 2.93
C HIS A 4 20.10 36.04 3.19
N GLY A 5 18.88 36.57 3.35
CA GLY A 5 17.66 35.76 3.49
C GLY A 5 17.37 34.96 2.22
N ILE A 6 17.43 35.62 1.06
CA ILE A 6 17.21 35.00 -0.26
C ILE A 6 18.20 33.87 -0.53
N LEU A 7 19.48 34.06 -0.17
CA LEU A 7 20.53 33.06 -0.39
C LEU A 7 20.35 31.83 0.51
N LYS A 8 19.98 32.05 1.78
CA LYS A 8 19.68 30.96 2.73
C LYS A 8 18.44 30.17 2.30
N GLU A 9 17.43 30.85 1.75
CA GLU A 9 16.19 30.27 1.19
C GLU A 9 16.46 29.42 -0.06
N ALA A 10 17.26 29.93 -0.99
CA ALA A 10 17.65 29.19 -2.19
C ALA A 10 18.40 27.90 -1.82
N PHE A 11 19.28 27.96 -0.82
CA PHE A 11 20.04 26.80 -0.35
C PHE A 11 19.16 25.76 0.36
N THR A 12 18.22 26.20 1.21
CA THR A 12 17.26 25.28 1.86
C THR A 12 16.32 24.63 0.85
N SER A 13 15.82 25.39 -0.12
CA SER A 13 14.99 24.85 -1.21
C SER A 13 15.74 23.83 -2.06
N LEU A 14 17.00 24.11 -2.40
CA LEU A 14 17.86 23.18 -3.13
C LEU A 14 18.12 21.89 -2.33
N SER A 15 18.36 22.01 -1.02
CA SER A 15 18.54 20.87 -0.12
C SER A 15 17.28 19.99 -0.05
N VAL A 16 16.10 20.60 0.12
CA VAL A 16 14.81 19.87 0.18
C VAL A 16 14.52 19.15 -1.14
N ASN A 17 14.73 19.81 -2.29
CA ASN A 17 14.54 19.18 -3.59
C ASN A 17 15.51 18.00 -3.83
N THR A 18 16.75 18.14 -3.36
CA THR A 18 17.77 17.07 -3.43
C THR A 18 17.36 15.87 -2.58
N ILE A 19 16.96 16.10 -1.33
CA ILE A 19 16.50 15.04 -0.42
C ILE A 19 15.26 14.34 -0.99
N LYS A 20 14.28 15.11 -1.50
CA LYS A 20 13.07 14.57 -2.13
C LYS A 20 13.40 13.68 -3.33
N THR A 21 14.28 14.15 -4.21
CA THR A 21 14.71 13.38 -5.39
C THR A 21 15.42 12.10 -4.98
N GLY A 22 16.30 12.17 -3.97
CA GLY A 22 16.97 11.01 -3.38
C GLY A 22 15.98 10.00 -2.79
N LEU A 23 14.96 10.46 -2.05
CA LEU A 23 13.90 9.62 -1.50
C LEU A 23 13.10 8.91 -2.59
N ILE A 24 12.69 9.64 -3.63
CA ILE A 24 11.96 9.06 -4.78
C ILE A 24 12.82 8.01 -5.48
N TRP A 25 14.10 8.31 -5.70
CA TRP A 25 15.01 7.37 -6.34
C TRP A 25 15.20 6.09 -5.50
N LEU A 26 15.44 6.25 -4.21
CA LEU A 26 15.57 5.11 -3.27
C LEU A 26 14.31 4.23 -3.28
N LEU A 27 13.13 4.84 -3.23
CA LEU A 27 11.85 4.14 -3.27
C LEU A 27 11.66 3.37 -4.58
N ARG A 28 12.00 3.98 -5.72
CA ARG A 28 11.93 3.32 -7.04
C ARG A 28 12.91 2.16 -7.16
N VAL A 29 14.15 2.35 -6.71
CA VAL A 29 15.17 1.29 -6.70
C VAL A 29 14.72 0.13 -5.82
N ALA A 30 14.13 0.42 -4.65
CA ALA A 30 13.62 -0.61 -3.76
C ALA A 30 12.46 -1.40 -4.39
N TRP A 31 11.52 -0.76 -5.09
CA TRP A 31 10.47 -1.46 -5.84
C TRP A 31 11.04 -2.35 -6.95
N ILE A 32 12.01 -1.84 -7.72
CA ILE A 32 12.67 -2.61 -8.78
C ILE A 32 13.41 -3.81 -8.18
N ALA A 33 14.17 -3.61 -7.09
CA ALA A 33 14.91 -4.66 -6.41
C ALA A 33 14.00 -5.74 -5.82
N GLY A 34 12.80 -5.38 -5.34
CA GLY A 34 11.80 -6.34 -4.87
C GLY A 34 11.10 -7.10 -6.00
N THR A 35 10.86 -6.45 -7.15
CA THR A 35 10.10 -7.02 -8.27
C THR A 35 10.96 -7.92 -9.17
N LEU A 36 12.20 -7.51 -9.44
CA LEU A 36 13.08 -8.16 -10.41
C LEU A 36 13.35 -9.65 -10.08
N PRO A 37 13.64 -10.06 -8.83
CA PRO A 37 13.81 -11.48 -8.48
C PRO A 37 12.57 -12.32 -8.78
N ILE A 38 11.38 -11.78 -8.54
CA ILE A 38 10.10 -12.48 -8.77
C ILE A 38 9.89 -12.68 -10.28
N LEU A 39 10.16 -11.65 -11.08
CA LEU A 39 10.08 -11.72 -12.54
C LEU A 39 11.08 -12.74 -13.10
N ILE A 40 12.33 -12.71 -12.65
CA ILE A 40 13.35 -13.68 -13.06
C ILE A 40 12.91 -15.11 -12.72
N ALA A 41 12.40 -15.33 -11.50
CA ALA A 41 11.92 -16.65 -11.10
C ALA A 41 10.72 -17.14 -11.93
N SER A 42 9.92 -16.22 -12.47
CA SER A 42 8.74 -16.53 -13.29
C SER A 42 9.07 -16.93 -14.74
N LEU A 43 10.30 -16.67 -15.22
CA LEU A 43 10.71 -17.01 -16.58
C LEU A 43 10.94 -18.53 -16.75
N PRO A 44 10.46 -19.15 -17.85
CA PRO A 44 10.51 -20.60 -18.05
C PRO A 44 11.87 -21.09 -18.59
N PHE A 45 12.99 -20.62 -18.00
CA PHE A 45 14.33 -21.03 -18.40
C PHE A 45 14.90 -22.11 -17.46
N PRO A 46 15.39 -23.25 -17.97
CA PRO A 46 15.94 -24.34 -17.15
C PRO A 46 17.11 -23.90 -16.25
N ILE A 47 17.92 -22.93 -16.69
CA ILE A 47 19.06 -22.41 -15.93
C ILE A 47 18.62 -21.66 -14.65
N LEU A 48 17.37 -21.18 -14.62
CA LEU A 48 16.79 -20.46 -13.50
C LEU A 48 16.09 -21.39 -12.52
N ASN A 49 16.05 -22.71 -12.75
CA ASN A 49 15.39 -23.67 -11.87
C ASN A 49 15.98 -23.65 -10.46
N SER A 50 17.30 -23.58 -10.32
CA SER A 50 17.97 -23.46 -9.01
C SER A 50 17.63 -22.15 -8.30
N PHE A 51 17.53 -21.05 -9.05
CA PHE A 51 17.15 -19.74 -8.52
C PHE A 51 15.68 -19.71 -8.11
N ARG A 52 14.78 -20.27 -8.94
CA ARG A 52 13.36 -20.45 -8.62
C ARG A 52 13.20 -21.30 -7.37
N ALA A 53 13.92 -22.41 -7.25
CA ALA A 53 13.89 -23.27 -6.06
C ALA A 53 14.37 -22.54 -4.80
N LEU A 54 15.39 -21.69 -4.91
CA LEU A 54 15.89 -20.85 -3.81
C LEU A 54 14.88 -19.77 -3.41
N LEU A 55 14.29 -19.07 -4.38
CA LEU A 55 13.26 -18.06 -4.14
C LEU A 55 12.00 -18.69 -3.53
N LEU A 56 11.60 -19.86 -4.03
CA LEU A 56 10.53 -20.67 -3.45
C LEU A 56 10.89 -21.15 -2.03
N SER A 57 12.15 -21.47 -1.75
CA SER A 57 12.58 -21.82 -0.40
C SER A 57 12.39 -20.67 0.58
N PHE A 58 12.48 -19.42 0.15
CA PHE A 58 12.14 -18.24 0.96
C PHE A 58 10.63 -17.97 1.01
N ALA A 59 9.89 -18.39 -0.02
CA ALA A 59 8.44 -18.29 -0.08
C ALA A 59 7.71 -19.44 0.65
N LYS A 60 8.39 -20.55 1.01
CA LYS A 60 7.84 -21.66 1.78
C LYS A 60 7.36 -21.19 3.17
N ARG A 61 6.14 -21.57 3.55
CA ARG A 61 5.47 -21.19 4.80
C ARG A 61 4.95 -22.44 5.54
N GLY A 62 4.79 -22.34 6.86
CA GLY A 62 4.10 -23.35 7.67
C GLY A 62 4.95 -24.54 8.16
N LYS A 63 4.28 -25.68 8.42
CA LYS A 63 4.78 -26.88 9.13
C LYS A 63 5.80 -27.73 8.35
N ILE A 64 6.40 -27.21 7.28
CA ILE A 64 7.27 -27.98 6.37
C ILE A 64 8.73 -27.56 6.43
N MET A 65 9.09 -26.71 7.38
CA MET A 65 10.49 -26.46 7.64
C MET A 65 11.09 -27.62 8.42
N PRO A 66 12.23 -28.20 7.98
CA PRO A 66 12.94 -29.18 8.79
C PRO A 66 13.30 -28.56 10.14
N SER A 67 13.22 -29.34 11.22
CA SER A 67 13.37 -28.91 12.62
C SER A 67 14.65 -28.12 12.93
N SER A 68 15.64 -28.08 12.04
CA SER A 68 16.86 -27.29 12.16
C SER A 68 16.72 -25.80 11.75
N SER A 69 15.65 -25.40 11.04
CA SER A 69 15.48 -24.04 10.51
C SER A 69 14.61 -23.09 11.36
N HIS A 70 14.23 -23.47 12.58
CA HIS A 70 13.40 -22.62 13.47
C HIS A 70 13.98 -21.21 13.75
N ARG A 71 15.27 -20.96 13.45
CA ARG A 71 15.95 -19.67 13.70
C ARG A 71 15.44 -18.49 12.85
N PHE A 72 14.89 -18.72 11.66
CA PHE A 72 14.53 -17.63 10.71
C PHE A 72 13.05 -17.58 10.34
N THR A 73 12.17 -18.06 11.22
CA THR A 73 10.72 -17.96 11.03
C THR A 73 10.01 -17.28 12.18
N VAL A 74 8.96 -16.55 11.81
CA VAL A 74 8.13 -15.73 12.68
C VAL A 74 6.72 -16.33 12.72
N PRO A 75 6.01 -16.30 13.87
CA PRO A 75 4.62 -16.74 13.94
C PRO A 75 3.70 -15.98 12.98
N HIS A 76 2.69 -16.65 12.45
CA HIS A 76 1.72 -16.04 11.53
C HIS A 76 0.85 -14.95 12.20
N SER A 77 0.74 -14.93 13.53
CA SER A 77 0.09 -13.83 14.27
C SER A 77 0.77 -12.47 14.07
N PHE A 78 2.03 -12.44 13.60
CA PHE A 78 2.75 -11.19 13.32
C PHE A 78 2.23 -10.46 12.08
N PHE A 79 1.29 -11.05 11.32
CA PHE A 79 0.54 -10.33 10.29
C PHE A 79 -0.21 -9.12 10.87
N LEU A 80 -0.63 -9.19 12.14
CA LEU A 80 -1.20 -8.04 12.85
C LEU A 80 -0.24 -6.83 12.89
N HIS A 81 1.07 -7.06 13.03
CA HIS A 81 2.05 -5.97 13.07
C HIS A 81 2.07 -5.18 11.76
N PHE A 82 1.89 -5.85 10.62
CA PHE A 82 1.84 -5.19 9.32
C PHE A 82 0.69 -4.20 9.24
N TYR A 83 -0.51 -4.64 9.64
CA TYR A 83 -1.71 -3.81 9.55
C TYR A 83 -1.74 -2.69 10.59
N LEU A 84 -1.24 -2.95 11.80
CA LEU A 84 -1.06 -1.89 12.80
C LEU A 84 -0.05 -0.84 12.33
N LEU A 85 1.11 -1.27 11.82
CA LEU A 85 2.10 -0.36 11.23
C LEU A 85 1.50 0.41 10.07
N ALA A 86 0.78 -0.28 9.18
CA ALA A 86 0.16 0.32 8.01
C ALA A 86 -0.80 1.44 8.42
N VAL A 87 -1.77 1.15 9.29
CA VAL A 87 -2.77 2.13 9.75
C VAL A 87 -2.11 3.32 10.44
N VAL A 88 -1.18 3.09 11.37
CA VAL A 88 -0.48 4.20 12.06
C VAL A 88 0.29 5.06 11.06
N TRP A 89 1.00 4.43 10.13
CA TRP A 89 1.82 5.13 9.14
C TRP A 89 0.97 5.88 8.10
N THR A 90 -0.06 5.24 7.54
CA THR A 90 -0.97 5.85 6.56
C THR A 90 -1.77 6.99 7.19
N THR A 91 -2.27 6.82 8.43
CA THR A 91 -2.97 7.88 9.16
C THR A 91 -2.04 9.08 9.41
N SER A 92 -0.78 8.83 9.78
CA SER A 92 0.21 9.89 9.98
C SER A 92 0.46 10.67 8.69
N LEU A 93 0.72 9.96 7.58
CA LEU A 93 0.92 10.57 6.26
C LEU A 93 -0.32 11.32 5.78
N LEU A 94 -1.52 10.74 5.96
CA LEU A 94 -2.79 11.33 5.57
C LEU A 94 -3.04 12.62 6.35
N THR A 95 -2.88 12.59 7.67
CA THR A 95 -3.13 13.76 8.53
C THR A 95 -2.15 14.89 8.22
N CYS A 96 -0.86 14.60 8.10
CA CYS A 96 0.16 15.60 7.74
C CYS A 96 -0.13 16.20 6.36
N THR A 97 -0.42 15.35 5.36
CA THR A 97 -0.66 15.81 3.98
C THR A 97 -1.97 16.57 3.86
N TRP A 98 -3.02 16.15 4.55
CA TRP A 98 -4.31 16.84 4.57
C TRP A 98 -4.18 18.21 5.24
N TYR A 99 -3.54 18.28 6.40
CA TYR A 99 -3.33 19.54 7.10
C TYR A 99 -2.54 20.51 6.24
N PHE A 100 -1.47 20.04 5.60
CA PHE A 100 -0.71 20.79 4.60
C PHE A 100 -1.59 21.25 3.42
N ALA A 101 -2.39 20.35 2.84
CA ALA A 101 -3.26 20.66 1.71
C ALA A 101 -4.29 21.75 2.05
N TYR A 102 -4.89 21.66 3.23
CA TYR A 102 -5.89 22.61 3.71
C TYR A 102 -5.29 24.00 3.94
N LYS A 103 -4.12 24.06 4.57
CA LYS A 103 -3.46 25.33 4.93
C LYS A 103 -2.76 26.00 3.74
N VAL A 104 -2.13 25.22 2.86
CA VAL A 104 -1.25 25.75 1.80
C VAL A 104 -1.90 25.72 0.42
N ALA A 105 -2.83 24.81 0.16
CA ALA A 105 -3.36 24.52 -1.17
C ALA A 105 -4.90 24.49 -1.27
N PRO A 106 -5.65 25.50 -0.80
CA PRO A 106 -7.11 25.49 -0.94
C PRO A 106 -7.52 25.49 -2.43
N LEU A 107 -8.36 24.52 -2.83
CA LEU A 107 -8.93 24.40 -4.19
C LEU A 107 -10.12 25.34 -4.44
N GLY A 108 -10.41 26.26 -3.50
CA GLY A 108 -11.49 27.25 -3.58
C GLY A 108 -11.13 28.48 -4.43
N THR A 109 -12.10 28.97 -5.20
CA THR A 109 -12.02 30.16 -6.05
C THR A 109 -12.22 31.48 -5.28
N GLU A 110 -12.28 31.43 -3.95
CA GLU A 110 -12.59 32.57 -3.07
C GLU A 110 -11.34 33.27 -2.51
N SER A 111 -10.17 33.13 -3.15
CA SER A 111 -8.97 33.86 -2.74
C SER A 111 -8.71 35.13 -3.55
N LEU A 112 -9.73 35.70 -4.20
CA LEU A 112 -9.61 36.93 -4.99
C LEU A 112 -10.10 38.21 -4.29
N SER A 113 -10.60 38.15 -3.05
CA SER A 113 -11.15 39.37 -2.39
C SER A 113 -10.67 39.66 -0.96
N TYR A 114 -9.78 38.87 -0.35
CA TYR A 114 -9.17 39.23 0.93
C TYR A 114 -7.63 39.03 1.05
N PRO A 115 -6.77 39.29 0.03
CA PRO A 115 -5.35 38.94 0.15
C PRO A 115 -4.51 39.96 0.94
N PHE A 116 -5.01 41.18 1.17
CA PHE A 116 -4.17 42.28 1.70
C PHE A 116 -4.39 42.61 3.18
N ALA A 117 -5.60 42.38 3.71
CA ALA A 117 -5.94 42.78 5.08
C ALA A 117 -5.60 41.72 6.15
N ALA A 118 -5.63 40.43 5.81
CA ALA A 118 -5.41 39.34 6.77
C ALA A 118 -3.92 39.11 7.11
N SER A 119 -2.99 39.36 6.17
CA SER A 119 -1.55 39.19 6.39
C SER A 119 -0.95 40.23 7.35
N HIS A 120 -1.64 41.35 7.59
CA HIS A 120 -1.21 42.38 8.52
C HIS A 120 -1.76 42.21 9.94
N LEU A 121 -2.80 41.39 10.14
CA LEU A 121 -3.45 41.20 11.44
C LEU A 121 -3.11 39.88 12.11
N THR A 122 -2.77 38.85 11.35
CA THR A 122 -2.11 37.65 11.88
C THR A 122 -0.66 37.73 11.46
N GLY A 123 0.27 37.87 12.41
CA GLY A 123 1.72 37.79 12.19
C GLY A 123 2.15 36.41 11.71
N GLY A 124 1.66 35.99 10.54
CA GLY A 124 1.90 34.70 9.95
C GLY A 124 3.38 34.56 9.65
N SER A 125 3.99 33.55 10.28
CA SER A 125 5.41 33.29 10.19
C SER A 125 5.87 33.21 8.73
N HIS A 126 7.07 33.71 8.48
CA HIS A 126 7.73 33.75 7.16
C HIS A 126 7.71 32.37 6.45
N VAL A 127 7.60 31.28 7.22
CA VAL A 127 7.47 29.88 6.78
C VAL A 127 6.16 29.63 6.01
N PHE A 128 5.04 30.17 6.48
CA PHE A 128 3.73 29.97 5.83
C PHE A 128 3.66 30.66 4.45
N SER A 129 4.27 31.85 4.29
CA SER A 129 4.34 32.50 2.97
C SER A 129 5.26 31.75 1.99
N ILE A 130 6.30 31.08 2.48
CA ILE A 130 7.24 30.29 1.67
C ILE A 130 6.57 29.04 1.09
N HIS A 131 5.82 28.29 1.90
CA HIS A 131 5.10 27.13 1.37
C HIS A 131 4.01 27.56 0.37
N LYS A 132 3.34 28.69 0.61
CA LYS A 132 2.32 29.23 -0.30
C LYS A 132 2.89 29.69 -1.65
N SER A 133 4.10 30.25 -1.69
CA SER A 133 4.74 30.69 -2.94
C SER A 133 5.20 29.52 -3.82
N ARG A 134 5.54 28.38 -3.21
CA ARG A 134 5.97 27.16 -3.92
C ARG A 134 4.81 26.37 -4.55
N PHE A 135 3.60 26.48 -4.02
CA PHE A 135 2.38 25.82 -4.53
C PHE A 135 1.41 26.81 -5.18
N THR A 136 1.93 27.82 -5.87
CA THR A 136 1.14 28.88 -6.51
C THR A 136 0.28 28.38 -7.67
N SER A 137 0.71 27.31 -8.36
CA SER A 137 -0.01 26.77 -9.51
C SER A 137 -1.25 25.99 -9.08
N ALA A 138 -2.35 26.17 -9.82
CA ALA A 138 -3.56 25.35 -9.68
C ALA A 138 -3.25 23.84 -9.86
N LYS A 139 -2.28 23.51 -10.72
CA LYS A 139 -1.83 22.13 -10.95
C LYS A 139 -1.15 21.53 -9.72
N ASP A 140 -0.35 22.31 -9.00
CA ASP A 140 0.33 21.83 -7.79
C ASP A 140 -0.66 21.62 -6.67
N ARG A 141 -1.61 22.54 -6.48
CA ARG A 141 -2.71 22.37 -5.52
C ARG A 141 -3.54 21.11 -5.82
N PHE A 142 -3.87 20.90 -7.10
CA PHE A 142 -4.56 19.68 -7.54
C PHE A 142 -3.76 18.41 -7.20
N ASN A 143 -2.44 18.39 -7.46
CA ASN A 143 -1.59 17.24 -7.14
C ASN A 143 -1.50 16.96 -5.64
N VAL A 144 -1.48 17.99 -4.78
CA VAL A 144 -1.51 17.81 -3.32
C VAL A 144 -2.83 17.14 -2.89
N TRP A 145 -3.97 17.65 -3.34
CA TRP A 145 -5.28 17.06 -3.01
C TRP A 145 -5.47 15.67 -3.61
N LYS A 146 -4.88 15.40 -4.77
CA LYS A 146 -4.82 14.05 -5.35
C LYS A 146 -4.05 13.09 -4.43
N SER A 147 -2.93 13.51 -3.84
CA SER A 147 -2.21 12.68 -2.86
C SER A 147 -3.03 12.45 -1.58
N VAL A 148 -3.77 13.45 -1.09
CA VAL A 148 -4.73 13.25 0.03
C VAL A 148 -5.78 12.19 -0.33
N PHE A 149 -6.34 12.27 -1.53
CA PHE A 149 -7.35 11.32 -2.02
C PHE A 149 -6.82 9.89 -2.15
N LEU A 150 -5.60 9.71 -2.69
CA LEU A 150 -4.97 8.39 -2.77
C LEU A 150 -4.66 7.81 -1.38
N LEU A 151 -4.19 8.63 -0.44
CA LEU A 151 -3.97 8.22 0.94
C LEU A 151 -5.27 7.87 1.65
N LEU A 152 -6.37 8.56 1.36
CA LEU A 152 -7.70 8.22 1.86
C LEU A 152 -8.17 6.83 1.40
N LEU A 153 -8.01 6.52 0.12
CA LEU A 153 -8.32 5.18 -0.41
C LEU A 153 -7.42 4.13 0.23
N MET A 154 -6.12 4.40 0.36
CA MET A 154 -5.18 3.50 1.03
C MET A 154 -5.53 3.28 2.50
N GLU A 155 -5.92 4.34 3.24
CA GLU A 155 -6.38 4.27 4.63
C GLU A 155 -7.60 3.34 4.76
N ALA A 156 -8.61 3.54 3.90
CA ALA A 156 -9.79 2.67 3.87
C ALA A 156 -9.44 1.20 3.56
N HIS A 157 -8.45 0.97 2.69
CA HIS A 157 -7.94 -0.38 2.42
C HIS A 157 -7.31 -1.01 3.66
N VAL A 158 -6.35 -0.33 4.30
CA VAL A 158 -5.59 -0.89 5.44
C VAL A 158 -6.43 -1.03 6.70
N LEU A 159 -7.39 -0.12 6.95
CA LEU A 159 -8.34 -0.23 8.06
C LEU A 159 -9.23 -1.46 7.91
N ARG A 160 -9.76 -1.72 6.70
CA ARG A 160 -10.53 -2.95 6.45
C ARG A 160 -9.65 -4.18 6.65
N ARG A 161 -8.43 -4.19 6.13
CA ARG A 161 -7.51 -5.32 6.32
C ARG A 161 -7.21 -5.57 7.80
N LEU A 162 -6.99 -4.52 8.59
CA LEU A 162 -6.84 -4.63 10.05
C LEU A 162 -8.10 -5.21 10.71
N TYR A 163 -9.28 -4.74 10.32
CA TYR A 163 -10.56 -5.27 10.79
C TYR A 163 -10.73 -6.76 10.47
N GLU A 164 -10.40 -7.19 9.25
CA GLU A 164 -10.44 -8.60 8.84
C GLU A 164 -9.43 -9.44 9.64
N THR A 165 -8.25 -8.89 9.92
CA THR A 165 -7.25 -9.54 10.78
C THR A 165 -7.77 -9.84 12.18
N PHE A 166 -8.58 -8.95 12.76
CA PHE A 166 -9.16 -9.19 14.07
C PHE A 166 -10.39 -10.12 14.05
N ASN A 167 -11.25 -9.99 13.03
CA ASN A 167 -12.59 -10.61 13.06
C ASN A 167 -12.77 -11.81 12.14
N VAL A 168 -11.94 -11.93 11.09
CA VAL A 168 -12.08 -12.95 10.04
C VAL A 168 -10.93 -13.95 10.10
N PHE A 169 -9.72 -13.51 10.44
CA PHE A 169 -8.54 -14.37 10.47
C PHE A 169 -8.23 -14.93 11.85
N ASN A 170 -8.70 -16.16 12.11
CA ASN A 170 -8.19 -16.98 13.20
C ASN A 170 -6.84 -17.59 12.81
N TYR A 171 -5.75 -17.01 13.31
CA TYR A 171 -4.40 -17.50 13.04
C TYR A 171 -4.13 -18.80 13.81
N SER A 172 -3.87 -19.90 13.09
CA SER A 172 -3.42 -21.14 13.72
C SER A 172 -2.08 -20.93 14.40
N SER A 173 -1.95 -21.35 15.67
CA SER A 173 -0.72 -21.26 16.48
C SER A 173 0.48 -21.97 15.85
N SER A 174 0.25 -22.86 14.89
CA SER A 174 1.28 -23.61 14.18
C SER A 174 1.75 -22.98 12.86
N ALA A 175 1.07 -21.95 12.36
CA ALA A 175 1.44 -21.31 11.10
C ALA A 175 2.64 -20.38 11.31
N ARG A 176 3.63 -20.47 10.40
CA ARG A 176 4.88 -19.68 10.45
C ARG A 176 5.19 -19.08 9.09
N MET A 177 5.79 -17.90 9.08
CA MET A 177 6.29 -17.22 7.88
C MET A 177 7.80 -17.00 7.97
N HIS A 178 8.50 -17.05 6.84
CA HIS A 178 9.92 -16.74 6.78
C HIS A 178 10.21 -15.27 7.09
N ILE A 179 11.34 -14.97 7.73
CA ILE A 179 11.72 -13.59 8.11
C ILE A 179 11.82 -12.64 6.91
N PHE A 180 12.29 -13.12 5.74
CA PHE A 180 12.29 -12.31 4.52
C PHE A 180 10.88 -11.92 4.08
N GLY A 181 9.90 -12.83 4.17
CA GLY A 181 8.50 -12.49 3.92
C GLY A 181 7.97 -11.44 4.91
N TYR A 182 8.41 -11.50 6.16
CA TYR A 182 8.08 -10.50 7.17
C TYR A 182 8.66 -9.12 6.84
N LEU A 183 9.95 -9.06 6.50
CA LEU A 183 10.62 -7.81 6.10
C LEU A 183 10.01 -7.22 4.82
N THR A 184 9.67 -8.05 3.83
CA THR A 184 8.97 -7.62 2.62
C THR A 184 7.60 -7.04 2.95
N GLY A 185 6.86 -7.63 3.89
CA GLY A 185 5.59 -7.07 4.39
C GLY A 185 5.77 -5.69 5.02
N ILE A 186 6.71 -5.54 5.96
CA ILE A 186 7.02 -4.24 6.59
C ILE A 186 7.42 -3.19 5.55
N TYR A 187 8.28 -3.58 4.60
CA TYR A 187 8.66 -2.71 3.49
C TYR A 187 7.44 -2.28 2.68
N PHE A 188 6.58 -3.21 2.29
CA PHE A 188 5.41 -2.89 1.48
C PHE A 188 4.47 -1.91 2.17
N TYR A 189 4.11 -2.17 3.42
CA TYR A 189 3.18 -1.32 4.18
C TYR A 189 3.73 0.06 4.54
N THR A 190 5.05 0.24 4.49
CA THR A 190 5.70 1.56 4.63
C THR A 190 5.87 2.27 3.29
N ALA A 191 6.32 1.55 2.26
CA ALA A 191 6.62 2.08 0.93
C ALA A 191 5.39 2.40 0.08
N ALA A 192 4.31 1.61 0.17
CA ALA A 192 3.10 1.80 -0.61
C ALA A 192 2.42 3.17 -0.36
N PRO A 193 2.04 3.55 0.87
CA PRO A 193 1.45 4.87 1.12
C PRO A 193 2.43 6.02 0.84
N LEU A 194 3.72 5.80 1.07
CA LEU A 194 4.75 6.78 0.71
C LEU A 194 4.79 7.03 -0.81
N SER A 195 4.64 5.98 -1.62
CA SER A 195 4.59 6.05 -3.09
C SER A 195 3.42 6.91 -3.59
N LEU A 196 2.30 6.94 -2.86
CA LEU A 196 1.09 7.70 -3.22
C LEU A 196 1.20 9.21 -2.92
N CYS A 197 2.14 9.62 -2.06
CA CYS A 197 2.29 11.00 -1.61
C CYS A 197 3.67 11.61 -1.85
N THR A 198 4.55 10.94 -2.63
CA THR A 198 5.91 11.43 -2.93
C THR A 198 5.96 12.86 -3.45
N PHE A 199 4.90 13.33 -4.12
CA PHE A 199 4.78 14.69 -4.64
C PHE A 199 4.87 15.78 -3.56
N CYS A 200 4.36 15.54 -2.35
CA CYS A 200 4.31 16.57 -1.30
C CYS A 200 4.72 16.07 0.09
N VAL A 201 5.16 14.81 0.22
CA VAL A 201 5.42 14.20 1.54
C VAL A 201 6.48 14.96 2.35
N LEU A 202 7.60 15.35 1.73
CA LEU A 202 8.68 16.04 2.45
C LEU A 202 8.26 17.46 2.84
N GLU A 203 7.53 18.14 1.96
CA GLU A 203 6.98 19.46 2.24
C GLU A 203 5.92 19.40 3.36
N ALA A 204 5.06 18.39 3.35
CA ALA A 204 4.05 18.18 4.39
C ALA A 204 4.69 17.84 5.75
N PHE A 205 5.75 17.02 5.78
CA PHE A 205 6.48 16.72 7.02
C PHE A 205 7.21 17.93 7.59
N ASN A 206 7.93 18.68 6.75
CA ASN A 206 8.61 19.90 7.21
C ASN A 206 7.60 20.91 7.75
N PHE A 207 6.49 21.12 7.03
CA PHE A 207 5.41 21.98 7.49
C PHE A 207 4.83 21.52 8.84
N ALA A 208 4.58 20.21 9.01
CA ALA A 208 4.09 19.68 10.28
C ALA A 208 5.11 19.87 11.42
N ALA A 209 6.40 19.66 11.14
CA ALA A 209 7.47 19.84 12.13
C ALA A 209 7.60 21.30 12.57
N ASP A 210 7.52 22.24 11.64
CA ASP A 210 7.57 23.68 11.92
C ASP A 210 6.40 24.12 12.81
N GLN A 211 5.20 23.62 12.54
CA GLN A 211 4.01 23.92 13.34
C GLN A 211 4.10 23.34 14.76
N VAL A 212 4.70 22.16 14.93
CA VAL A 212 4.94 21.57 16.26
C VAL A 212 6.00 22.38 17.02
N ALA A 213 7.01 22.91 16.32
CA ALA A 213 8.02 23.77 16.93
C ALA A 213 7.42 25.12 17.38
N GLU A 214 6.58 25.75 16.56
CA GLU A 214 5.87 26.99 16.91
C GLU A 214 4.92 26.77 18.11
N PHE A 215 4.13 25.69 18.11
CA PHE A 215 3.22 25.36 19.22
C PHE A 215 3.94 25.06 20.54
N LYS A 216 5.21 24.63 20.49
CA LYS A 216 6.03 24.40 21.69
C LYS A 216 6.57 25.70 22.29
N VAL A 217 6.76 26.73 21.47
CA VAL A 217 7.28 28.04 21.89
C VAL A 217 6.16 28.93 22.43
N GLU A 218 4.97 28.84 21.83
CA GLU A 218 3.80 29.61 22.24
C GLU A 218 2.98 28.77 23.22
N GLY A 219 3.18 29.01 24.51
CA GLY A 219 2.58 28.25 25.61
C GLY A 219 1.08 28.02 25.43
N GLN A 220 0.65 26.83 25.83
CA GLN A 220 -0.67 26.21 25.70
C GLN A 220 -1.86 27.12 26.10
N GLU A 221 -2.24 28.07 25.27
CA GLU A 221 -3.62 28.60 25.28
C GLU A 221 -4.48 27.62 24.50
N LEU A 222 -5.22 26.84 25.29
CA LEU A 222 -6.27 25.91 24.92
C LEU A 222 -7.11 26.48 23.76
N VAL A 223 -6.83 26.00 22.56
CA VAL A 223 -7.62 26.29 21.36
C VAL A 223 -9.05 25.87 21.65
N SER A 224 -9.92 26.87 21.82
CA SER A 224 -11.35 26.68 21.89
C SER A 224 -11.79 25.94 20.62
N ILE A 225 -12.34 24.74 20.81
CA ILE A 225 -12.98 23.96 19.76
C ILE A 225 -14.26 24.72 19.38
N THR A 226 -14.13 25.74 18.54
CA THR A 226 -15.25 26.51 17.99
C THR A 226 -15.31 26.23 16.49
N GLY A 227 -16.25 25.34 16.13
CA GLY A 227 -16.71 25.12 14.75
C GLY A 227 -15.83 24.23 13.88
N PHE A 228 -15.87 22.91 14.09
CA PHE A 228 -15.40 21.96 13.06
C PHE A 228 -16.31 22.07 11.82
N ASP A 229 -15.96 22.91 10.86
CA ASP A 229 -16.61 22.92 9.55
C ASP A 229 -16.11 21.74 8.70
N LEU A 230 -16.61 20.54 9.00
CA LEU A 230 -16.26 19.29 8.30
C LEU A 230 -16.41 19.43 6.79
N TRP A 231 -17.40 20.21 6.33
CA TRP A 231 -17.66 20.45 4.92
C TRP A 231 -16.52 21.21 4.25
N GLY A 232 -15.98 22.24 4.90
CA GLY A 232 -14.80 22.97 4.43
C GLY A 232 -13.57 22.09 4.20
N TYR A 233 -13.38 21.04 5.01
CA TYR A 233 -12.25 20.10 4.90
C TYR A 233 -12.38 19.11 3.74
N VAL A 234 -13.61 18.68 3.41
CA VAL A 234 -13.85 17.65 2.37
C VAL A 234 -14.21 18.24 1.01
N LYS A 235 -14.73 19.49 0.96
CA LYS A 235 -15.12 20.19 -0.27
C LYS A 235 -14.04 20.22 -1.37
N PRO A 236 -12.73 20.30 -1.08
CA PRO A 236 -11.70 20.23 -2.12
C PRO A 236 -11.62 18.87 -2.84
N ILE A 237 -11.97 17.77 -2.17
CA ILE A 237 -11.93 16.41 -2.75
C ILE A 237 -13.02 16.23 -3.82
N THR A 238 -14.19 16.84 -3.63
CA THR A 238 -15.28 16.77 -4.62
C THR A 238 -14.96 17.50 -5.93
N ARG A 239 -13.92 18.35 -5.93
CA ARG A 239 -13.42 19.05 -7.13
C ARG A 239 -12.37 18.27 -7.91
N LEU A 240 -12.04 17.04 -7.50
CA LEU A 240 -11.14 16.18 -8.25
C LEU A 240 -11.73 15.76 -9.60
N GLY A 241 -10.86 15.46 -10.56
CA GLY A 241 -11.25 15.13 -11.93
C GLY A 241 -11.91 13.76 -12.06
N TRP A 242 -12.50 13.50 -13.23
CA TRP A 242 -13.18 12.24 -13.53
C TRP A 242 -12.26 11.01 -13.38
N CYS A 243 -10.95 11.14 -13.71
CA CYS A 243 -9.99 10.05 -13.54
C CYS A 243 -9.87 9.59 -12.09
N GLN A 244 -9.94 10.51 -11.12
CA GLN A 244 -9.86 10.18 -9.69
C GLN A 244 -11.05 9.34 -9.26
N TRP A 245 -12.26 9.75 -9.66
CA TRP A 245 -13.49 9.04 -9.34
C TRP A 245 -13.63 7.72 -10.09
N ALA A 246 -13.19 7.64 -11.35
CA ALA A 246 -13.12 6.39 -12.09
C ALA A 246 -12.16 5.40 -11.41
N GLY A 247 -10.97 5.86 -11.00
CA GLY A 247 -10.03 5.05 -10.24
C GLY A 247 -10.58 4.59 -8.89
N ALA A 248 -11.32 5.46 -8.19
CA ALA A 248 -11.99 5.11 -6.94
C ALA A 248 -13.13 4.08 -7.14
N ALA A 249 -13.85 4.13 -8.25
CA ALA A 249 -14.85 3.12 -8.59
C ALA A 249 -14.21 1.75 -8.86
N ILE A 250 -13.11 1.70 -9.63
CA ILE A 250 -12.33 0.48 -9.86
C ILE A 250 -11.77 -0.06 -8.53
N PHE A 251 -11.22 0.83 -7.70
CA PHE A 251 -10.74 0.49 -6.36
C PHE A 251 -11.86 -0.12 -5.51
N ALA A 252 -13.04 0.52 -5.45
CA ALA A 252 -14.16 0.07 -4.65
C ALA A 252 -14.69 -1.29 -5.12
N TRP A 253 -14.69 -1.52 -6.43
CA TRP A 253 -15.04 -2.81 -7.03
C TRP A 253 -14.10 -3.94 -6.57
N GLY A 254 -12.78 -3.75 -6.69
CA GLY A 254 -11.80 -4.71 -6.19
C GLY A 254 -11.88 -4.89 -4.67
N TRP A 255 -12.05 -3.79 -3.92
CA TRP A 255 -12.17 -3.81 -2.46
C TRP A 255 -13.37 -4.63 -1.99
N PHE A 256 -14.52 -4.52 -2.66
CA PHE A 256 -15.71 -5.28 -2.35
C PHE A 256 -15.54 -6.78 -2.62
N HIS A 257 -15.06 -7.16 -3.82
CA HIS A 257 -14.82 -8.57 -4.15
C HIS A 257 -13.77 -9.22 -3.25
N GLN A 258 -12.73 -8.48 -2.87
CA GLN A 258 -11.75 -9.00 -1.94
C GLN A 258 -12.36 -9.28 -0.56
N TYR A 259 -13.17 -8.35 -0.05
CA TYR A 259 -13.90 -8.55 1.21
C TYR A 259 -14.79 -9.80 1.16
N CYS A 260 -15.57 -9.98 0.08
CA CYS A 260 -16.39 -11.16 -0.12
C CYS A 260 -15.56 -12.45 -0.12
N CYS A 261 -14.44 -12.46 -0.85
CA CYS A 261 -13.56 -13.62 -0.91
C CYS A 261 -12.94 -13.95 0.46
N HIS A 262 -12.53 -12.94 1.24
CA HIS A 262 -12.00 -13.15 2.60
C HIS A 262 -13.06 -13.65 3.56
N ALA A 263 -14.31 -13.17 3.46
CA ALA A 263 -15.42 -13.66 4.26
C ALA A 263 -15.72 -15.15 3.96
N ILE A 264 -15.71 -15.55 2.68
CA ILE A 264 -15.84 -16.96 2.26
C ILE A 264 -14.73 -17.80 2.88
N LEU A 265 -13.47 -17.39 2.72
CA LEU A 265 -12.31 -18.11 3.27
C LEU A 265 -12.33 -18.20 4.81
N GLY A 266 -12.75 -17.14 5.49
CA GLY A 266 -12.93 -17.13 6.94
C GLY A 266 -13.98 -18.13 7.40
N SER A 267 -15.13 -18.16 6.73
CA SER A 267 -16.23 -19.09 7.06
C SER A 267 -15.87 -20.57 6.86
N LEU A 268 -14.95 -20.88 5.94
CA LEU A 268 -14.47 -22.26 5.73
C LEU A 268 -13.58 -22.73 6.88
N ARG A 269 -12.81 -21.82 7.49
CA ARG A 269 -11.94 -22.13 8.63
C ARG A 269 -12.74 -22.41 9.90
N GLU A 270 -13.80 -21.65 10.15
CA GLU A 270 -14.70 -21.88 11.29
C GLU A 270 -15.40 -23.24 11.20
N ARG A 271 -15.72 -23.69 9.98
CA ARG A 271 -16.29 -25.02 9.72
C ARG A 271 -15.25 -26.15 9.79
N GLY A 272 -14.01 -25.88 9.36
CA GLY A 272 -12.93 -26.86 9.24
C GLY A 272 -12.32 -27.33 10.57
N ASP A 273 -12.56 -26.66 11.69
CA ASP A 273 -12.04 -27.09 13.00
C ASP A 273 -12.72 -28.39 13.52
N ARG A 274 -13.76 -28.87 12.82
CA ARG A 274 -14.47 -30.12 13.15
C ARG A 274 -14.01 -31.35 12.34
N THR A 275 -13.27 -31.16 11.25
CA THR A 275 -12.73 -32.24 10.40
C THR A 275 -11.44 -31.75 9.75
N ALA A 276 -10.31 -32.41 9.99
CA ALA A 276 -8.96 -32.00 9.61
C ALA A 276 -8.68 -31.86 8.08
N ASP A 277 -9.71 -31.82 7.25
CA ASP A 277 -9.63 -31.79 5.80
C ASP A 277 -9.98 -30.41 5.23
N TYR A 278 -9.15 -29.95 4.30
CA TYR A 278 -9.28 -28.67 3.64
C TYR A 278 -10.46 -28.71 2.66
N VAL A 279 -11.27 -27.66 2.63
CA VAL A 279 -12.48 -27.58 1.78
C VAL A 279 -12.23 -26.65 0.60
N ILE A 280 -12.67 -27.03 -0.59
CA ILE A 280 -12.57 -26.20 -1.80
C ILE A 280 -13.52 -24.99 -1.66
N PRO A 281 -13.03 -23.74 -1.82
CA PRO A 281 -13.88 -22.57 -1.75
C PRO A 281 -14.78 -22.45 -2.99
N HIS A 282 -16.03 -22.05 -2.75
CA HIS A 282 -17.08 -21.81 -3.74
C HIS A 282 -17.76 -20.46 -3.47
N GLY A 283 -18.26 -19.83 -4.53
CA GLY A 283 -18.90 -18.51 -4.50
C GLY A 283 -17.99 -17.34 -4.92
N ASP A 284 -18.61 -16.22 -5.31
CA ASP A 284 -17.94 -15.08 -5.96
C ASP A 284 -17.03 -15.53 -7.12
N TRP A 285 -15.85 -14.93 -7.29
CA TRP A 285 -14.89 -15.28 -8.34
C TRP A 285 -14.14 -16.59 -8.12
N PHE A 286 -14.40 -17.35 -7.04
CA PHE A 286 -13.76 -18.66 -6.84
C PHE A 286 -14.17 -19.68 -7.90
N GLU A 287 -15.31 -19.50 -8.57
CA GLU A 287 -15.72 -20.37 -9.67
C GLU A 287 -14.89 -20.17 -10.95
N ILE A 288 -14.17 -19.05 -11.06
CA ILE A 288 -13.42 -18.67 -12.26
C ILE A 288 -11.91 -18.82 -12.01
N VAL A 289 -11.42 -18.35 -10.87
CA VAL A 289 -9.98 -18.30 -10.53
C VAL A 289 -9.76 -18.97 -9.18
N SER A 290 -8.59 -19.58 -8.98
CA SER A 290 -8.27 -20.27 -7.73
C SER A 290 -8.03 -19.33 -6.54
N SER A 291 -7.43 -18.16 -6.81
CA SER A 291 -7.13 -17.13 -5.80
C SER A 291 -7.73 -15.77 -6.19
N PRO A 292 -9.06 -15.63 -6.23
CA PRO A 292 -9.74 -14.40 -6.66
C PRO A 292 -9.45 -13.20 -5.76
N HIS A 293 -9.15 -13.41 -4.48
CA HIS A 293 -8.74 -12.36 -3.55
C HIS A 293 -7.41 -11.69 -3.94
N TYR A 294 -6.52 -12.40 -4.64
CA TYR A 294 -5.29 -11.82 -5.21
C TYR A 294 -5.58 -11.00 -6.46
N LEU A 295 -6.48 -11.49 -7.33
CA LEU A 295 -6.93 -10.71 -8.48
C LEU A 295 -7.63 -9.41 -8.04
N ALA A 296 -8.49 -9.50 -7.02
CA ALA A 296 -9.15 -8.34 -6.45
C ALA A 296 -8.15 -7.32 -5.89
N GLU A 297 -7.07 -7.77 -5.24
CA GLU A 297 -5.99 -6.88 -4.80
C GLU A 297 -5.29 -6.18 -5.98
N MET A 298 -5.01 -6.90 -7.08
CA MET A 298 -4.43 -6.28 -8.29
C MET A 298 -5.35 -5.16 -8.83
N ILE A 299 -6.68 -5.38 -8.81
CA ILE A 299 -7.68 -4.38 -9.22
C ILE A 299 -7.69 -3.16 -8.28
N ILE A 300 -7.54 -3.35 -6.97
CA ILE A 300 -7.43 -2.26 -5.99
C ILE A 300 -6.26 -1.33 -6.35
N TYR A 301 -5.07 -1.90 -6.59
CA TYR A 301 -3.89 -1.11 -6.95
C TYR A 301 -3.95 -0.52 -8.36
N ALA A 302 -4.62 -1.19 -9.31
CA ALA A 302 -4.92 -0.61 -10.61
C ALA A 302 -5.85 0.61 -10.48
N GLY A 303 -6.84 0.55 -9.58
CA GLY A 303 -7.70 1.67 -9.23
C GLY A 303 -6.91 2.86 -8.67
N LEU A 304 -5.93 2.62 -7.79
CA LEU A 304 -5.02 3.66 -7.28
C LEU A 304 -4.17 4.28 -8.41
N LEU A 305 -3.67 3.48 -9.34
CA LEU A 305 -2.93 3.97 -10.50
C LEU A 305 -3.81 4.88 -11.39
N VAL A 306 -5.03 4.46 -11.70
CA VAL A 306 -5.98 5.28 -12.48
C VAL A 306 -6.32 6.57 -11.72
N ALA A 307 -6.59 6.48 -10.41
CA ALA A 307 -6.89 7.64 -9.58
C ALA A 307 -5.72 8.64 -9.53
N SER A 308 -4.48 8.16 -9.61
CA SER A 308 -3.28 9.00 -9.67
C SER A 308 -3.13 9.77 -11.01
N GLY A 309 -3.87 9.36 -12.04
CA GLY A 309 -3.74 9.85 -13.42
C GLY A 309 -2.72 9.11 -14.27
N GLY A 310 -2.10 8.04 -13.76
CA GLY A 310 -1.23 7.14 -14.54
C GLY A 310 0.13 7.71 -14.96
N THR A 311 0.51 8.91 -14.48
CA THR A 311 1.75 9.59 -14.89
C THR A 311 2.94 9.34 -13.95
N ASP A 312 2.70 8.91 -12.71
CA ASP A 312 3.76 8.68 -11.74
C ASP A 312 4.36 7.28 -11.89
N PHE A 313 5.62 7.24 -12.33
CA PHE A 313 6.38 5.99 -12.48
C PHE A 313 6.50 5.20 -11.16
N THR A 314 6.51 5.88 -10.02
CA THR A 314 6.59 5.23 -8.70
C THR A 314 5.36 4.37 -8.43
N ILE A 315 4.17 4.84 -8.84
CA ILE A 315 2.90 4.13 -8.67
C ILE A 315 2.81 2.96 -9.66
N TRP A 316 3.37 3.11 -10.87
CA TRP A 316 3.55 1.98 -11.79
C TRP A 316 4.44 0.89 -11.21
N LEU A 317 5.55 1.24 -10.56
CA LEU A 317 6.42 0.26 -9.90
C LEU A 317 5.72 -0.43 -8.72
N LEU A 318 4.94 0.31 -7.93
CA LEU A 318 4.09 -0.26 -6.88
C LEU A 318 3.11 -1.29 -7.45
N LEU A 319 2.37 -0.94 -8.52
CA LEU A 319 1.47 -1.88 -9.19
C LEU A 319 2.23 -3.09 -9.75
N GLY A 320 3.37 -2.86 -10.41
CA GLY A 320 4.21 -3.92 -10.98
C GLY A 320 4.68 -4.91 -9.91
N PHE A 321 5.08 -4.42 -8.74
CA PHE A 321 5.40 -5.27 -7.59
C PHE A 321 4.19 -6.08 -7.12
N VAL A 322 3.03 -5.44 -6.93
CA VAL A 322 1.80 -6.11 -6.49
C VAL A 322 1.42 -7.23 -7.47
N VAL A 323 1.38 -6.93 -8.76
CA VAL A 323 1.03 -7.90 -9.80
C VAL A 323 2.04 -9.06 -9.83
N ALA A 324 3.35 -8.77 -9.89
CA ALA A 324 4.36 -9.83 -9.94
C ALA A 324 4.30 -10.75 -8.71
N ASN A 325 4.22 -10.16 -7.52
CA ASN A 325 4.21 -10.87 -6.25
C ASN A 325 2.94 -11.72 -6.07
N LEU A 326 1.77 -11.18 -6.40
CA LEU A 326 0.50 -11.88 -6.28
C LEU A 326 0.27 -12.93 -7.37
N SER A 327 0.72 -12.67 -8.60
CA SER A 327 0.67 -13.68 -9.67
C SER A 327 1.57 -14.87 -9.35
N PHE A 328 2.77 -14.61 -8.83
CA PHE A 328 3.67 -15.67 -8.36
C PHE A 328 3.03 -16.47 -7.21
N ALA A 329 2.39 -15.79 -6.25
CA ALA A 329 1.70 -16.44 -5.15
C ALA A 329 0.48 -17.27 -5.62
N ALA A 330 -0.31 -16.74 -6.56
CA ALA A 330 -1.46 -17.40 -7.14
C ALA A 330 -1.05 -18.70 -7.86
N ALA A 331 0.06 -18.64 -8.61
CA ALA A 331 0.63 -19.79 -9.31
C ALA A 331 0.96 -20.95 -8.38
N GLU A 332 1.65 -20.65 -7.27
CA GLU A 332 2.00 -21.65 -6.27
C GLU A 332 0.76 -22.21 -5.56
N THR A 333 -0.21 -21.37 -5.23
CA THR A 333 -1.48 -21.80 -4.62
C THR A 333 -2.26 -22.73 -5.55
N HIS A 334 -2.41 -22.40 -6.83
CA HIS A 334 -3.14 -23.25 -7.78
C HIS A 334 -2.44 -24.59 -8.00
N GLN A 335 -1.11 -24.61 -8.16
CA GLN A 335 -0.36 -25.86 -8.25
C GLN A 335 -0.48 -26.72 -6.99
N TRP A 336 -0.67 -26.09 -5.83
CA TRP A 336 -0.95 -26.82 -4.60
C TRP A 336 -2.35 -27.46 -4.62
N TYR A 337 -3.38 -26.72 -5.05
CA TYR A 337 -4.75 -27.24 -5.17
C TYR A 337 -4.84 -28.46 -6.10
N LEU A 338 -4.26 -28.37 -7.30
CA LEU A 338 -4.22 -29.47 -8.27
C LEU A 338 -3.55 -30.75 -7.74
N ARG A 339 -2.57 -30.60 -6.83
CA ARG A 339 -1.87 -31.74 -6.22
C ARG A 339 -2.60 -32.30 -5.00
N LYS A 340 -3.41 -31.49 -4.33
CA LYS A 340 -4.05 -31.84 -3.07
C LYS A 340 -5.41 -32.51 -3.27
N PHE A 341 -6.15 -32.09 -4.28
CA PHE A 341 -7.50 -32.57 -4.56
C PHE A 341 -7.54 -33.23 -5.94
N GLU A 342 -7.84 -34.52 -5.96
CA GLU A 342 -8.05 -35.27 -7.21
C GLU A 342 -9.25 -34.69 -7.99
N ASP A 343 -10.29 -34.20 -7.28
CA ASP A 343 -11.51 -33.62 -7.85
C ASP A 343 -11.44 -32.08 -8.05
N TYR A 344 -10.25 -31.47 -8.11
CA TYR A 344 -10.16 -30.01 -8.31
C TYR A 344 -10.62 -29.59 -9.71
N PRO A 345 -11.49 -28.56 -9.87
CA PRO A 345 -11.99 -28.16 -11.18
C PRO A 345 -10.86 -27.67 -12.10
N HIS A 346 -10.58 -28.42 -13.17
CA HIS A 346 -9.55 -28.08 -14.16
C HIS A 346 -9.90 -26.85 -15.02
N ASN A 347 -11.17 -26.40 -15.00
CA ASN A 347 -11.64 -25.23 -15.74
C ASN A 347 -11.43 -23.90 -15.00
N ARG A 348 -10.97 -23.92 -13.73
CA ARG A 348 -10.58 -22.69 -13.02
C ARG A 348 -9.29 -22.18 -13.64
N GLY A 349 -9.35 -21.00 -14.26
CA GLY A 349 -8.23 -20.41 -14.96
C GLY A 349 -7.06 -20.14 -14.02
N MET A 350 -5.88 -20.54 -14.47
CA MET A 350 -4.68 -19.71 -14.38
C MET A 350 -4.36 -19.30 -15.80
N GLU A 351 -4.33 -18.01 -16.08
CA GLU A 351 -3.98 -17.53 -17.40
C GLU A 351 -2.52 -17.96 -17.70
N GLY A 352 -2.38 -19.01 -18.52
CA GLY A 352 -1.11 -19.60 -18.94
C GLY A 352 -1.04 -21.11 -18.74
N GLU A 353 -1.42 -21.88 -19.76
CA GLU A 353 -0.90 -23.23 -19.98
C GLU A 353 0.62 -23.18 -20.10
N LEU A 354 1.34 -23.27 -18.97
CA LEU A 354 2.73 -23.68 -18.96
C LEU A 354 2.77 -25.20 -18.86
N SER A 355 2.78 -25.80 -20.04
CA SER A 355 3.04 -27.21 -20.31
C SER A 355 4.03 -27.82 -19.31
N SER A 356 3.59 -28.89 -18.65
CA SER A 356 4.36 -30.03 -18.14
C SER A 356 5.89 -29.92 -18.31
N CYS A 357 6.61 -29.63 -17.23
CA CYS A 357 8.02 -29.98 -17.10
C CYS A 357 8.17 -31.14 -16.09
N CYS A 358 8.52 -32.32 -16.61
CA CYS A 358 8.87 -33.57 -15.91
C CYS A 358 10.11 -33.49 -14.98
N SER A 359 10.40 -32.34 -14.36
CA SER A 359 11.54 -32.19 -13.43
C SER A 359 11.13 -31.65 -12.05
N CYS A 360 9.83 -31.49 -11.80
CA CYS A 360 9.28 -31.11 -10.50
C CYS A 360 8.89 -32.32 -9.62
N GLU A 361 9.32 -33.52 -9.97
CA GLU A 361 8.88 -34.78 -9.35
C GLU A 361 9.49 -35.00 -7.95
N GLU A 362 10.66 -34.40 -7.66
CA GLU A 362 11.40 -34.67 -6.42
C GLU A 362 11.35 -33.52 -5.39
N ALA A 363 10.96 -32.31 -5.82
CA ALA A 363 10.66 -31.19 -4.91
C ALA A 363 9.22 -31.24 -4.34
N ALA A 364 8.38 -32.15 -4.86
CA ALA A 364 6.93 -32.15 -4.67
C ALA A 364 6.41 -32.89 -3.41
N LYS A 365 7.26 -33.58 -2.64
CA LYS A 365 6.85 -34.23 -1.37
C LYS A 365 6.76 -33.25 -0.18
N THR A 366 7.06 -31.97 -0.38
CA THR A 366 7.38 -31.04 0.72
C THR A 366 6.57 -29.73 0.63
N HIS A 367 5.30 -29.81 0.22
CA HIS A 367 4.36 -28.68 0.16
C HIS A 367 3.01 -29.02 0.83
N ARG A 368 2.96 -28.92 2.16
CA ARG A 368 1.73 -29.00 2.95
C ARG A 368 1.59 -27.72 3.78
N TYR A 369 0.42 -27.08 3.74
CA TYR A 369 0.08 -25.89 4.52
C TYR A 369 0.71 -24.60 3.97
N THR A 370 -0.09 -23.67 3.45
CA THR A 370 -0.52 -22.43 4.13
C THR A 370 -1.08 -21.49 3.05
N ASP A 371 -2.39 -21.55 2.82
CA ASP A 371 -3.03 -20.52 2.02
C ASP A 371 -3.09 -19.22 2.82
N ILE A 372 -2.75 -18.14 2.11
CA ILE A 372 -3.10 -16.73 2.34
C ILE A 372 -2.00 -15.82 2.95
N LEU A 373 -1.86 -14.67 2.27
CA LEU A 373 -1.14 -13.42 2.55
C LEU A 373 0.28 -13.27 2.00
N VAL A 374 0.36 -13.26 0.69
CA VAL A 374 1.25 -12.31 0.04
C VAL A 374 0.51 -10.98 0.02
N LEU A 375 1.03 -10.00 0.78
CA LEU A 375 0.50 -8.65 1.02
C LEU A 375 -0.74 -8.58 1.92
#